data_AF-A0AAF0DPN7-F1
#
_entry.id   AF-A0AAF0DPN7-F1
#
_cell.length_a   1.000
_cell.length_b   1.000
_cell.length_c   1.000
_cell.angle_alpha   90.00
_cell.angle_beta   90.00
_cell.angle_gamma   90.00
#
_symmetry.space_group_name_H-M   'P 1'
#
loop_
_entity.id
_entity.type
_entity.pdbx_description
1 polymer ?
#
loop_
_entity_poly.entity_id
_entity_poly.type
_entity_poly.pdbx_seq_one_letter_code
_entity_poly.pdbx_strand_id
1 'polypeptide(L)'
;MAPRPFRCVVHGPVATLLFGSASTQHAALSRLECFYESEKHANVYLTREEAARERICKGYEAFNLPLDVVPRWLHAMQEAEKPEPNEEQTWWYAYCAPEEVAVLETLDELDTKPTYLVSALVQHADIALAHERLHALYHLSAPYREMLATLWDSMPRNVQSAVQYDLQMRGYREAVWQDELGAYLGIHVAPTSRRDDPSLEFGNKCAEVCREIRRTLLQNIPAFWRADAGVDEASLELDPAVLDEARVALVPPKPAPKVKTGGKGHSKKSRK
;
A
#
# COMPACT_ATOMS: atom_id res chain seq x y z
N MET A 1 -10.60 -18.90 -16.46
CA MET A 1 -10.41 -17.56 -15.89
C MET A 1 -9.15 -16.96 -16.49
N ALA A 2 -9.14 -15.67 -16.78
CA ALA A 2 -7.91 -14.97 -17.15
C ALA A 2 -6.92 -15.03 -15.95
N PRO A 3 -5.60 -15.04 -16.19
CA PRO A 3 -4.63 -14.99 -15.10
C PRO A 3 -4.82 -13.70 -14.30
N ARG A 4 -4.82 -13.81 -12.97
CA ARG A 4 -4.95 -12.64 -12.08
C ARG A 4 -3.78 -11.67 -12.30
N PRO A 5 -4.02 -10.35 -12.28
CA PRO A 5 -2.97 -9.35 -12.48
C PRO A 5 -2.04 -9.17 -11.26
N PHE A 6 -2.26 -9.94 -10.19
CA PHE A 6 -1.53 -9.91 -8.92
C PHE A 6 -1.51 -11.29 -8.28
N ARG A 7 -0.64 -11.47 -7.27
CA ARG A 7 -0.67 -12.60 -6.34
C ARG A 7 -1.34 -12.17 -5.03
N CYS A 8 -2.24 -12.99 -4.51
CA CYS A 8 -2.87 -12.75 -3.20
C CYS A 8 -2.34 -13.77 -2.18
N VAL A 9 -1.98 -13.29 -0.99
CA VAL A 9 -1.57 -14.10 0.16
C VAL A 9 -2.34 -13.62 1.38
N VAL A 10 -2.87 -14.52 2.20
CA VAL A 10 -3.65 -14.16 3.39
C VAL A 10 -2.96 -14.68 4.64
N HIS A 11 -2.76 -13.81 5.62
CA HIS A 11 -2.24 -14.14 6.94
C HIS A 11 -3.17 -13.58 8.01
N GLY A 12 -3.98 -14.45 8.61
CA GLY A 12 -5.02 -14.08 9.57
C GLY A 12 -5.95 -12.98 9.02
N PRO A 13 -6.02 -11.78 9.65
CA PRO A 13 -6.92 -10.72 9.22
C PRO A 13 -6.42 -9.90 8.03
N VAL A 14 -5.20 -10.14 7.52
CA VAL A 14 -4.58 -9.33 6.47
C VAL A 14 -4.50 -10.10 5.15
N ALA A 15 -5.13 -9.57 4.11
CA ALA A 15 -4.88 -9.94 2.73
C ALA A 15 -3.78 -9.06 2.12
N THR A 16 -2.80 -9.68 1.47
CA THR A 16 -1.70 -8.99 0.78
C THR A 16 -1.78 -9.23 -0.72
N LEU A 17 -1.88 -8.15 -1.50
CA LEU A 17 -1.85 -8.16 -2.96
C LEU A 17 -0.48 -7.70 -3.47
N LEU A 18 0.21 -8.57 -4.21
CA LEU A 18 1.48 -8.27 -4.85
C LEU A 18 1.27 -7.97 -6.33
N PHE A 19 1.70 -6.78 -6.75
CA PHE A 19 1.60 -6.33 -8.15
C PHE A 19 2.97 -6.31 -8.83
N GLY A 20 3.00 -6.63 -10.12
CA GLY A 20 4.22 -6.54 -10.94
C GLY A 20 4.55 -5.12 -11.41
N SER A 21 3.55 -4.23 -11.47
CA SER A 21 3.72 -2.86 -11.94
C SER A 21 2.76 -1.88 -11.28
N ALA A 22 3.21 -0.62 -11.12
CA ALA A 22 2.40 0.48 -10.60
C ALA A 22 1.14 0.73 -11.46
N SER A 23 1.23 0.54 -12.78
CA SER A 23 0.08 0.72 -13.67
C SER A 23 -1.03 -0.30 -13.37
N THR A 24 -0.65 -1.55 -13.09
CA THR A 24 -1.61 -2.61 -12.79
C THR A 24 -2.23 -2.41 -11.40
N GLN A 25 -1.42 -2.05 -10.40
CA GLN A 25 -1.91 -1.71 -9.06
C GLN A 25 -2.89 -0.53 -9.12
N HIS A 26 -2.52 0.52 -9.86
CA HIS A 26 -3.36 1.69 -10.04
C HIS A 26 -4.69 1.35 -10.73
N ALA A 27 -4.67 0.54 -11.80
CA ALA A 27 -5.88 0.09 -12.48
C ALA A 27 -6.80 -0.73 -11.55
N ALA A 28 -6.22 -1.49 -10.62
CA ALA A 28 -6.96 -2.32 -9.68
C ALA A 28 -7.55 -1.55 -8.48
N LEU A 29 -6.83 -0.53 -7.97
CA LEU A 29 -7.10 0.02 -6.63
C LEU A 29 -7.35 1.52 -6.58
N SER A 30 -7.02 2.30 -7.61
CA SER A 30 -7.06 3.78 -7.53
C SER A 30 -8.42 4.37 -7.18
N ARG A 31 -9.53 3.75 -7.63
CA ARG A 31 -10.88 4.23 -7.30
C ARG A 31 -11.29 3.91 -5.87
N LEU A 32 -10.90 2.73 -5.37
CA LEU A 32 -11.07 2.36 -3.96
C LEU A 32 -10.21 3.26 -3.05
N GLU A 33 -8.96 3.48 -3.42
CA GLU A 33 -8.03 4.41 -2.76
C GLU A 33 -8.61 5.83 -2.72
N CYS A 34 -9.06 6.35 -3.86
CA CYS A 34 -9.66 7.67 -3.93
C CYS A 34 -10.91 7.79 -3.06
N PHE A 35 -11.76 6.75 -3.03
CA PHE A 35 -12.94 6.70 -2.17
C PHE A 35 -12.56 6.66 -0.68
N TYR A 36 -11.45 6.04 -0.31
CA TYR A 36 -11.00 5.91 1.07
C TYR A 36 -10.25 7.15 1.58
N GLU A 37 -9.20 7.57 0.87
CA GLU A 37 -8.19 8.50 1.41
C GLU A 37 -8.21 9.90 0.77
N SER A 38 -8.96 10.11 -0.33
CA SER A 38 -8.91 11.40 -1.03
C SER A 38 -9.42 12.55 -0.17
N GLU A 39 -8.72 13.69 -0.20
CA GLU A 39 -9.22 14.92 0.45
C GLU A 39 -10.48 15.45 -0.21
N LYS A 40 -10.55 15.29 -1.53
CA LYS A 40 -11.61 15.86 -2.35
C LYS A 40 -12.79 14.91 -2.52
N HIS A 41 -12.51 13.60 -2.57
CA HIS A 41 -13.46 12.58 -3.02
C HIS A 41 -13.68 11.45 -2.01
N ALA A 42 -13.22 11.57 -0.76
CA ALA A 42 -13.49 10.55 0.24
C ALA A 42 -14.99 10.31 0.41
N ASN A 43 -15.39 9.04 0.40
CA ASN A 43 -16.77 8.56 0.45
C ASN A 43 -17.64 8.96 -0.75
N VAL A 44 -17.03 9.43 -1.83
CA VAL A 44 -17.72 9.78 -3.08
C VAL A 44 -17.31 8.77 -4.15
N TYR A 45 -18.29 8.02 -4.66
CA TYR A 45 -18.04 7.15 -5.80
C TYR A 45 -17.76 7.97 -7.06
N LEU A 46 -16.64 7.69 -7.72
CA LEU A 46 -16.33 8.21 -9.04
C LEU A 46 -16.53 7.10 -10.07
N THR A 47 -17.28 7.39 -11.13
CA THR A 47 -17.37 6.54 -12.33
C THR A 47 -16.00 6.39 -12.99
N ARG A 48 -15.84 5.42 -13.88
CA ARG A 48 -14.59 5.23 -14.65
C ARG A 48 -14.21 6.47 -15.45
N GLU A 49 -15.19 7.15 -16.03
CA GLU A 49 -14.97 8.38 -16.79
C GLU A 49 -14.58 9.56 -15.91
N GLU A 50 -15.17 9.69 -14.72
CA GLU A 50 -14.79 10.71 -13.74
C GLU A 50 -13.38 10.48 -13.19
N ALA A 51 -13.07 9.25 -12.79
CA ALA A 51 -11.75 8.86 -12.31
C ALA A 51 -10.64 9.20 -13.34
N ALA A 52 -10.88 8.88 -14.62
CA ALA A 52 -9.96 9.20 -15.71
C ALA A 52 -9.76 10.72 -15.91
N ARG A 53 -10.82 11.52 -15.74
CA ARG A 53 -10.76 12.99 -15.85
C ARG A 53 -10.05 13.62 -14.66
N GLU A 54 -10.33 13.16 -13.45
CA GLU A 54 -9.79 13.68 -12.20
C GLU A 54 -8.30 13.33 -12.02
N ARG A 55 -7.77 12.34 -12.77
CA ARG A 55 -6.39 11.86 -12.65
C ARG A 55 -6.05 11.54 -11.19
N ILE A 56 -6.95 10.80 -10.56
CA ILE A 56 -6.85 10.36 -9.16
C ILE A 56 -5.54 9.60 -8.94
N CYS A 57 -5.01 9.63 -7.71
CA CYS A 57 -3.98 8.73 -7.17
C CYS A 57 -2.69 8.60 -8.02
N LYS A 58 -1.59 9.23 -7.60
CA LYS A 58 -0.33 9.22 -8.36
C LYS A 58 0.55 8.03 -7.97
N GLY A 59 0.18 6.83 -8.44
CA GLY A 59 1.06 5.64 -8.52
C GLY A 59 1.94 5.37 -7.29
N TYR A 60 1.36 4.73 -6.27
CA TYR A 60 2.05 4.37 -5.04
C TYR A 60 2.84 3.07 -5.16
N GLU A 61 3.88 2.93 -4.33
CA GLU A 61 4.64 1.69 -4.19
C GLU A 61 3.87 0.65 -3.34
N ALA A 62 2.98 1.14 -2.48
CA ALA A 62 2.09 0.34 -1.65
C ALA A 62 0.83 1.15 -1.28
N PHE A 63 -0.21 0.44 -0.86
CA PHE A 63 -1.48 1.01 -0.43
C PHE A 63 -2.19 0.03 0.49
N ASN A 64 -2.94 0.54 1.46
CA ASN A 64 -3.65 -0.27 2.44
C ASN A 64 -5.06 0.24 2.69
N LEU A 65 -5.98 -0.64 3.10
CA LEU A 65 -7.31 -0.23 3.56
C LEU A 65 -7.97 -1.25 4.48
N PRO A 66 -8.85 -0.79 5.40
CA PRO A 66 -9.87 -1.63 6.01
C PRO A 66 -10.82 -2.21 4.95
N LEU A 67 -11.14 -3.50 5.02
CA LEU A 67 -11.98 -4.16 3.99
C LEU A 67 -13.47 -3.82 4.09
N ASP A 68 -13.93 -3.17 5.16
CA ASP A 68 -15.30 -2.62 5.25
C ASP A 68 -15.52 -1.44 4.29
N VAL A 69 -14.45 -0.85 3.76
CA VAL A 69 -14.53 0.18 2.70
C VAL A 69 -15.09 -0.41 1.40
N VAL A 70 -14.79 -1.68 1.07
CA VAL A 70 -15.25 -2.32 -0.17
C VAL A 70 -16.78 -2.36 -0.28
N PRO A 71 -17.54 -2.90 0.69
CA PRO A 71 -19.00 -2.88 0.60
C PRO A 71 -19.58 -1.45 0.59
N ARG A 72 -18.94 -0.47 1.24
CA ARG A 72 -19.37 0.94 1.19
C ARG A 72 -19.16 1.54 -0.20
N TRP A 73 -18.03 1.25 -0.84
CA TRP A 73 -17.75 1.66 -2.21
C TRP A 73 -18.72 1.01 -3.20
N LEU A 74 -19.01 -0.28 -3.04
CA LEU A 74 -20.02 -0.98 -3.85
C LEU A 74 -21.43 -0.42 -3.64
N HIS A 75 -21.81 -0.04 -2.42
CA HIS A 75 -23.09 0.63 -2.17
C HIS A 75 -23.16 1.97 -2.92
N ALA A 76 -22.13 2.80 -2.78
CA ALA A 76 -22.08 4.10 -3.47
C ALA A 76 -22.08 3.95 -5.01
N MET A 77 -21.41 2.91 -5.53
CA MET A 77 -21.47 2.53 -6.94
C MET A 77 -22.90 2.16 -7.36
N GLN A 78 -23.59 1.34 -6.57
CA GLN A 78 -24.97 0.92 -6.86
C GLN A 78 -25.94 2.12 -6.92
N GLU A 79 -25.79 3.08 -5.99
CA GLU A 79 -26.62 4.29 -5.96
C GLU A 79 -26.38 5.21 -7.16
N ALA A 80 -25.12 5.32 -7.61
CA ALA A 80 -24.74 6.16 -8.74
C ALA A 80 -25.14 5.53 -10.09
N GLU A 81 -24.84 4.25 -10.27
CA GLU A 81 -24.99 3.55 -11.56
C GLU A 81 -26.41 3.03 -11.79
N LYS A 82 -27.18 2.81 -10.72
CA LYS A 82 -28.56 2.27 -10.75
C LYS A 82 -28.66 1.03 -11.65
N PRO A 83 -27.92 -0.04 -11.34
CA PRO A 83 -27.90 -1.24 -12.16
C PRO A 83 -29.30 -1.84 -12.27
N GLU A 84 -29.69 -2.23 -13.49
CA GLU A 84 -30.88 -3.03 -13.70
C GLU A 84 -30.67 -4.43 -13.10
N PRO A 85 -31.70 -5.04 -12.49
CA PRO A 85 -31.60 -6.40 -11.98
C PRO A 85 -31.19 -7.40 -13.07
N ASN A 86 -30.11 -8.14 -12.85
CA ASN A 86 -29.66 -9.22 -13.72
C ASN A 86 -29.32 -10.45 -12.86
N GLU A 87 -29.90 -11.61 -13.20
CA GLU A 87 -29.71 -12.87 -12.48
C GLU A 87 -28.43 -13.63 -12.93
N GLU A 88 -27.86 -13.30 -14.09
CA GLU A 88 -26.79 -14.09 -14.71
C GLU A 88 -25.37 -13.61 -14.35
N GLN A 89 -25.21 -12.38 -13.89
CA GLN A 89 -23.90 -11.81 -13.58
C GLN A 89 -23.98 -10.88 -12.37
N THR A 90 -22.94 -10.89 -11.53
CA THR A 90 -22.83 -9.94 -10.43
C THR A 90 -22.84 -8.51 -11.00
N TRP A 91 -23.77 -7.68 -10.51
CA TRP A 91 -24.14 -6.42 -11.14
C TRP A 91 -22.94 -5.45 -11.37
N TRP A 92 -21.91 -5.50 -10.52
CA TRP A 92 -20.76 -4.59 -10.59
C TRP A 92 -19.78 -4.90 -11.73
N TYR A 93 -19.86 -6.06 -12.39
CA TYR A 93 -18.97 -6.38 -13.51
C TYR A 93 -19.05 -5.38 -14.66
N ALA A 94 -20.24 -4.82 -14.92
CA ALA A 94 -20.45 -3.86 -16.00
C ALA A 94 -19.77 -2.50 -15.73
N TYR A 95 -19.46 -2.19 -14.47
CA TYR A 95 -19.01 -0.86 -14.02
C TYR A 95 -17.55 -0.85 -13.52
N CYS A 96 -16.97 -2.04 -13.34
CA CYS A 96 -15.58 -2.23 -12.94
C CYS A 96 -14.66 -2.44 -14.15
N ALA A 97 -13.40 -2.00 -14.02
CA ALA A 97 -12.32 -2.43 -14.89
C ALA A 97 -11.99 -3.92 -14.63
N PRO A 98 -11.39 -4.65 -15.60
CA PRO A 98 -11.01 -6.05 -15.40
C PRO A 98 -10.14 -6.29 -14.16
N GLU A 99 -9.26 -5.36 -13.82
CA GLU A 99 -8.39 -5.43 -12.65
C GLU A 99 -9.17 -5.24 -11.34
N GLU A 100 -10.14 -4.32 -11.30
CA GLU A 100 -11.04 -4.14 -10.15
C GLU A 100 -11.90 -5.40 -9.94
N VAL A 101 -12.43 -5.98 -11.03
CA VAL A 101 -13.18 -7.25 -11.01
C VAL A 101 -12.31 -8.34 -10.38
N ALA A 102 -11.06 -8.48 -10.80
CA ALA A 102 -10.16 -9.50 -10.28
C ALA A 102 -9.92 -9.35 -8.76
N VAL A 103 -9.84 -8.11 -8.25
CA VAL A 103 -9.75 -7.84 -6.80
C VAL A 103 -11.02 -8.30 -6.09
N LEU A 104 -12.19 -7.89 -6.57
CA LEU A 104 -13.48 -8.22 -5.95
C LEU A 104 -13.75 -9.73 -5.96
N GLU A 105 -13.54 -10.40 -7.09
CA GLU A 105 -13.63 -11.87 -7.19
C GLU A 105 -12.67 -12.53 -6.21
N THR A 106 -11.41 -12.08 -6.16
CA THR A 106 -10.43 -12.66 -5.24
C THR A 106 -10.89 -12.54 -3.80
N LEU A 107 -11.40 -11.38 -3.38
CA LEU A 107 -11.86 -11.14 -2.01
C LEU A 107 -13.10 -11.96 -1.65
N ASP A 108 -14.02 -12.18 -2.60
CA ASP A 108 -15.21 -13.00 -2.41
C ASP A 108 -14.88 -14.50 -2.29
N GLU A 109 -13.85 -14.95 -2.99
CA GLU A 109 -13.38 -16.34 -2.99
C GLU A 109 -12.51 -16.72 -1.77
N LEU A 110 -12.09 -15.76 -0.94
CA LEU A 110 -11.25 -16.08 0.23
C LEU A 110 -12.05 -16.85 1.29
N ASP A 111 -11.61 -18.07 1.59
CA ASP A 111 -12.18 -18.91 2.66
C ASP A 111 -12.08 -18.22 4.02
N THR A 112 -10.93 -17.60 4.28
CA THR A 112 -10.73 -16.69 5.41
C THR A 112 -11.26 -15.32 5.02
N LYS A 113 -12.05 -14.68 5.89
CA LYS A 113 -12.51 -13.31 5.65
C LYS A 113 -11.52 -12.34 6.28
N PRO A 114 -10.48 -11.87 5.55
CA PRO A 114 -9.62 -10.82 6.03
C PRO A 114 -10.45 -9.58 6.33
N THR A 115 -9.99 -8.78 7.28
CA THR A 115 -10.60 -7.49 7.64
C THR A 115 -9.76 -6.31 7.15
N TYR A 116 -8.55 -6.59 6.65
CA TYR A 116 -7.63 -5.57 6.15
C TYR A 116 -6.96 -6.01 4.84
N LEU A 117 -6.76 -5.04 3.94
CA LEU A 117 -6.02 -5.22 2.70
C LEU A 117 -4.73 -4.42 2.75
N VAL A 118 -3.65 -5.05 2.31
CA VAL A 118 -2.38 -4.41 1.99
C VAL A 118 -2.04 -4.75 0.55
N SER A 119 -1.47 -3.79 -0.17
CA SER A 119 -0.95 -3.99 -1.52
C SER A 119 0.45 -3.41 -1.64
N ALA A 120 1.29 -4.05 -2.44
CA ALA A 120 2.62 -3.53 -2.73
C ALA A 120 3.11 -3.98 -4.11
N LEU A 121 4.05 -3.21 -4.66
CA LEU A 121 4.85 -3.64 -5.78
C LEU A 121 5.85 -4.70 -5.33
N VAL A 122 5.92 -5.81 -6.06
CA VAL A 122 6.81 -6.95 -5.73
C VAL A 122 8.31 -6.57 -5.70
N GLN A 123 8.66 -5.44 -6.33
CA GLN A 123 10.02 -4.90 -6.36
C GLN A 123 10.40 -4.17 -5.05
N HIS A 124 9.41 -3.73 -4.29
CA HIS A 124 9.56 -2.92 -3.06
C HIS A 124 8.90 -3.59 -1.84
N ALA A 125 8.40 -4.81 -2.00
CA ALA A 125 7.58 -5.52 -1.03
C ALA A 125 8.24 -5.62 0.36
N ASP A 126 9.55 -5.81 0.43
CA ASP A 126 10.25 -6.08 1.69
C ASP A 126 10.04 -4.95 2.72
N ILE A 127 10.26 -3.70 2.33
CA ILE A 127 10.12 -2.53 3.22
C ILE A 127 8.67 -2.04 3.23
N ALA A 128 8.04 -1.97 2.05
CA ALA A 128 6.71 -1.42 1.93
C ALA A 128 5.70 -2.25 2.73
N LEU A 129 5.73 -3.58 2.63
CA LEU A 129 4.81 -4.42 3.41
C LEU A 129 5.05 -4.35 4.91
N ALA A 130 6.30 -4.21 5.35
CA ALA A 130 6.60 -4.03 6.77
C ALA A 130 5.96 -2.74 7.32
N HIS A 131 5.98 -1.67 6.52
CA HIS A 131 5.31 -0.41 6.84
C HIS A 131 3.78 -0.55 6.81
N GLU A 132 3.20 -1.05 5.72
CA GLU A 132 1.74 -1.17 5.57
C GLU A 132 1.07 -2.08 6.61
N ARG A 133 1.78 -3.11 7.09
CA ARG A 133 1.26 -3.98 8.16
C ARG A 133 1.09 -3.21 9.47
N LEU A 134 1.90 -2.20 9.74
CA LEU A 134 1.77 -1.42 10.96
C LEU A 134 0.52 -0.52 10.93
N HIS A 135 0.11 -0.04 9.75
CA HIS A 135 -1.22 0.57 9.58
C HIS A 135 -2.35 -0.44 9.85
N ALA A 136 -2.18 -1.68 9.38
CA ALA A 136 -3.13 -2.75 9.72
C ALA A 136 -3.19 -2.99 11.25
N LEU A 137 -2.05 -3.04 11.94
CA LEU A 137 -2.02 -3.15 13.40
C LEU A 137 -2.67 -1.94 14.09
N TYR A 138 -2.39 -0.73 13.59
CA TYR A 138 -3.03 0.52 14.04
C TYR A 138 -4.54 0.41 13.95
N HIS A 139 -5.08 -0.12 12.86
CA HIS A 139 -6.51 -0.34 12.71
C HIS A 139 -7.05 -1.42 13.67
N LEU A 140 -6.35 -2.56 13.78
CA LEU A 140 -6.83 -3.75 14.49
C LEU A 140 -6.71 -3.65 16.02
N SER A 141 -5.72 -2.93 16.55
CA SER A 141 -5.39 -2.90 17.98
C SER A 141 -5.63 -1.50 18.59
N ALA A 142 -6.72 -1.36 19.35
CA ALA A 142 -6.95 -0.15 20.14
C ALA A 142 -5.84 0.11 21.19
N PRO A 143 -5.33 -0.90 21.91
CA PRO A 143 -4.20 -0.72 22.82
C PRO A 143 -2.92 -0.22 22.12
N TYR A 144 -2.64 -0.68 20.90
CA TYR A 144 -1.49 -0.18 20.11
C TYR A 144 -1.67 1.31 19.74
N ARG A 145 -2.87 1.73 19.34
CA ARG A 145 -3.17 3.15 19.09
C ARG A 145 -2.98 4.02 20.33
N GLU A 146 -3.45 3.55 21.48
CA GLU A 146 -3.30 4.26 22.76
C GLU A 146 -1.82 4.41 23.16
N MET A 147 -1.03 3.35 22.95
CA MET A 147 0.42 3.40 23.16
C MET A 147 1.07 4.43 22.23
N LEU A 148 0.70 4.46 20.94
CA LEU A 148 1.22 5.46 20.00
C LEU A 148 0.83 6.88 20.38
N ALA A 149 -0.40 7.12 20.82
CA ALA A 149 -0.82 8.41 21.34
C ALA A 149 0.02 8.84 22.55
N THR A 150 0.27 7.92 23.48
CA THR A 150 1.11 8.18 24.66
C THR A 150 2.55 8.51 24.26
N LEU A 151 3.14 7.74 23.34
CA LEU A 151 4.49 7.98 22.83
C LEU A 151 4.57 9.33 22.11
N TRP A 152 3.54 9.66 21.32
CA TRP A 152 3.43 10.93 20.62
C TRP A 152 3.41 12.13 21.58
N ASP A 153 2.56 12.06 22.60
CA ASP A 153 2.40 13.12 23.61
C ASP A 153 3.60 13.24 24.56
N SER A 154 4.39 12.17 24.71
CA SER A 154 5.61 12.17 25.52
C SER A 154 6.79 12.87 24.86
N MET A 155 6.72 13.14 23.55
CA MET A 155 7.82 13.75 22.80
C MET A 155 8.10 15.18 23.29
N PRO A 156 9.38 15.60 23.38
CA PRO A 156 9.71 17.00 23.53
C PRO A 156 9.08 17.85 22.42
N ARG A 157 8.49 19.00 22.77
CA ARG A 157 7.73 19.85 21.82
C ARG A 157 8.49 20.17 20.53
N ASN A 158 9.80 20.41 20.62
CA ASN A 158 10.66 20.69 19.48
C ASN A 158 10.84 19.48 18.55
N VAL A 159 10.85 18.26 19.09
CA VAL A 159 10.91 17.02 18.32
C VAL A 159 9.55 16.74 17.68
N GLN A 160 8.47 16.82 18.45
CA GLN A 160 7.10 16.66 17.96
C GLN A 160 6.84 17.62 16.79
N SER A 161 7.17 18.92 16.94
CA SER A 161 6.99 19.91 15.86
C SER A 161 7.81 19.58 14.60
N ALA A 162 9.00 19.00 14.75
CA ALA A 162 9.84 18.61 13.62
C ALA A 162 9.26 17.41 12.87
N VAL A 163 8.76 16.39 13.60
CA VAL A 163 8.06 15.24 13.02
C VAL A 163 6.79 15.70 12.30
N GLN A 164 5.98 16.54 12.94
CA GLN A 164 4.76 17.10 12.34
C GLN A 164 5.06 17.83 11.02
N TYR A 165 6.09 18.70 11.03
CA TYR A 165 6.50 19.41 9.82
C TYR A 165 6.94 18.46 8.70
N ASP A 166 7.71 17.41 9.02
CA ASP A 166 8.15 16.43 8.04
C ASP A 166 6.96 15.68 7.41
N LEU A 167 6.03 15.17 8.25
CA LEU A 167 4.82 14.49 7.80
C LEU A 167 3.92 15.39 6.97
N GLN A 168 3.75 16.65 7.38
CA GLN A 168 3.02 17.66 6.61
C GLN A 168 3.66 17.89 5.23
N MET A 169 4.99 17.97 5.15
CA MET A 169 5.72 18.15 3.88
C MET A 169 5.59 16.94 2.94
N ARG A 170 5.34 15.74 3.49
CA ARG A 170 4.99 14.53 2.72
C ARG A 170 3.52 14.51 2.27
N GLY A 171 2.69 15.43 2.77
CA GLY A 171 1.27 15.53 2.43
C GLY A 171 0.34 14.75 3.36
N TYR A 172 0.84 14.23 4.48
CA TYR A 172 -0.01 13.54 5.46
C TYR A 172 -0.85 14.51 6.25
N ARG A 173 -2.11 14.12 6.51
CA ARG A 173 -3.03 14.88 7.38
C ARG A 173 -2.70 14.66 8.85
N GLU A 174 -3.03 15.65 9.68
CA GLU A 174 -2.81 15.58 11.13
C GLU A 174 -3.43 14.34 11.78
N ALA A 175 -4.61 13.92 11.29
CA ALA A 175 -5.33 12.77 11.82
C ALA A 175 -4.58 11.43 11.72
N VAL A 176 -3.58 11.31 10.83
CA VAL A 176 -2.81 10.07 10.62
C VAL A 176 -1.37 10.16 11.15
N TRP A 177 -0.92 11.30 11.66
CA TRP A 177 0.49 11.46 12.02
C TRP A 177 1.01 10.47 13.07
N GLN A 178 0.17 10.07 14.02
CA GLN A 178 0.54 9.07 15.02
C GLN A 178 0.68 7.67 14.42
N ASP A 179 -0.18 7.34 13.47
CA ASP A 179 -0.14 6.08 12.72
C ASP A 179 1.13 6.03 11.85
N GLU A 180 1.38 7.09 11.08
CA GLU A 180 2.61 7.24 10.27
C GLU A 180 3.88 7.15 11.12
N LEU A 181 3.92 7.80 12.29
CA LEU A 181 5.05 7.67 13.22
C LEU A 181 5.28 6.19 13.60
N GLY A 182 4.21 5.49 13.94
CA GLY A 182 4.24 4.07 14.28
C GLY A 182 4.73 3.20 13.10
N ALA A 183 4.20 3.46 11.91
CA ALA A 183 4.54 2.73 10.69
C ALA A 183 5.98 2.95 10.24
N TYR A 184 6.52 4.16 10.32
CA TYR A 184 7.93 4.41 10.02
C TYR A 184 8.87 3.87 11.10
N LEU A 185 8.59 4.12 12.38
CA LEU A 185 9.51 3.76 13.46
C LEU A 185 9.38 2.30 13.90
N GLY A 186 8.29 1.61 13.55
CA GLY A 186 8.00 0.24 13.98
C GLY A 186 8.53 -0.85 13.05
N ILE A 187 9.03 -0.53 11.85
CA ILE A 187 9.43 -1.57 10.89
C ILE A 187 10.57 -2.45 11.43
N HIS A 188 10.44 -3.77 11.33
CA HIS A 188 11.53 -4.71 11.60
C HIS A 188 12.42 -4.84 10.36
N VAL A 189 13.40 -3.94 10.23
CA VAL A 189 14.46 -4.03 9.21
C VAL A 189 15.81 -4.16 9.88
N ALA A 190 16.63 -5.09 9.40
CA ALA A 190 18.05 -5.13 9.75
C ALA A 190 18.74 -3.99 9.01
N PRO A 191 19.25 -2.94 9.69
CA PRO A 191 19.88 -1.83 9.00
C PRO A 191 21.15 -2.33 8.29
N THR A 192 21.14 -2.28 6.96
CA THR A 192 22.32 -2.63 6.15
C THR A 192 23.34 -1.51 6.15
N SER A 193 22.90 -0.27 6.44
CA SER A 193 23.75 0.86 6.75
C SER A 193 23.15 1.73 7.86
N ARG A 194 23.98 2.60 8.45
CA ARG A 194 23.53 3.58 9.45
C ARG A 194 22.45 4.52 8.89
N ARG A 195 22.39 4.75 7.57
CA ARG A 195 21.38 5.62 6.96
C ARG A 195 20.01 4.96 6.85
N ASP A 196 19.95 3.64 6.95
CA ASP A 196 18.72 2.85 6.86
C ASP A 196 18.14 2.54 8.24
N ASP A 197 18.66 3.18 9.30
CA ASP A 197 18.13 3.07 10.65
C ASP A 197 16.84 3.90 10.75
N PRO A 198 15.67 3.28 11.01
CA PRO A 198 14.40 4.01 11.07
C PRO A 198 14.36 5.08 12.16
N SER A 199 15.24 5.03 13.16
CA SER A 199 15.36 6.13 14.13
C SER A 199 15.81 7.46 13.49
N LEU A 200 16.39 7.43 12.30
CA LEU A 200 16.80 8.62 11.55
C LEU A 200 15.72 9.15 10.59
N GLU A 201 14.54 8.53 10.52
CA GLU A 201 13.47 8.87 9.58
C GLU A 201 13.14 10.37 9.57
N PHE A 202 13.00 10.96 10.75
CA PHE A 202 12.65 12.37 10.94
C PHE A 202 13.88 13.26 11.19
N GLY A 203 15.04 12.82 10.73
CA GLY A 203 16.31 13.54 10.76
C GLY A 203 17.10 13.41 12.06
N ASN A 204 18.39 13.79 11.99
CA ASN A 204 19.37 13.59 13.07
C ASN A 204 18.99 14.24 14.41
N LYS A 205 18.23 15.33 14.40
CA LYS A 205 17.82 16.04 15.63
C LYS A 205 16.76 15.27 16.42
N CYS A 206 15.95 14.46 15.74
CA CYS A 206 14.90 13.64 16.34
C CYS A 206 15.41 12.24 16.74
N ALA A 207 16.61 11.87 16.26
CA ALA A 207 17.10 10.50 16.26
C ALA A 207 17.14 9.80 17.62
N GLU A 208 17.48 10.51 18.68
CA GLU A 208 17.53 9.93 20.03
C GLU A 208 16.13 9.57 20.53
N VAL A 209 15.19 10.51 20.44
CA VAL A 209 13.79 10.29 20.82
C VAL A 209 13.14 9.22 19.94
N CYS A 210 13.34 9.28 18.62
CA CYS A 210 12.82 8.26 17.70
C CYS A 210 13.39 6.87 18.01
N ARG A 211 14.65 6.77 18.45
CA ARG A 211 15.26 5.48 18.87
C ARG A 211 14.61 4.92 20.13
N GLU A 212 14.26 5.77 21.08
CA GLU A 212 13.55 5.35 22.30
C GLU A 212 12.13 4.90 21.99
N ILE A 213 11.39 5.67 21.19
CA ILE A 213 10.06 5.31 20.69
C ILE A 213 10.14 3.96 19.97
N ARG A 214 11.04 3.83 18.99
CA ARG A 214 11.27 2.58 18.26
C ARG A 214 11.53 1.41 19.20
N ARG A 215 12.37 1.57 20.23
CA ARG A 215 12.64 0.50 21.21
C ARG A 215 11.34 0.03 21.88
N THR A 216 10.49 0.96 22.33
CA THR A 216 9.20 0.61 22.92
C THR A 216 8.27 -0.06 21.91
N LEU A 217 8.21 0.45 20.67
CA LEU A 217 7.41 -0.17 19.60
C LEU A 217 7.82 -1.62 19.34
N LEU A 218 9.09 -1.88 19.04
CA LEU A 218 9.58 -3.22 18.71
C LEU A 218 9.43 -4.22 19.87
N GLN A 219 9.40 -3.74 21.12
CA GLN A 219 9.15 -4.60 22.28
C GLN A 219 7.69 -5.04 22.42
N ASN A 220 6.74 -4.26 21.89
CA ASN A 220 5.31 -4.46 22.15
C ASN A 220 4.50 -4.87 20.90
N ILE A 221 4.95 -4.53 19.69
CA ILE A 221 4.28 -4.88 18.43
C ILE A 221 3.92 -6.39 18.35
N PRO A 222 4.84 -7.34 18.64
CA PRO A 222 4.49 -8.76 18.60
C PRO A 222 3.34 -9.15 19.54
N ALA A 223 3.24 -8.49 20.70
CA ALA A 223 2.19 -8.78 21.67
C ALA A 223 0.82 -8.28 21.20
N PHE A 224 0.75 -7.10 20.57
CA PHE A 224 -0.49 -6.58 20.02
C PHE A 224 -1.00 -7.40 18.83
N TRP A 225 -0.10 -7.82 17.92
CA TRP A 225 -0.48 -8.75 16.84
C TRP A 225 -1.12 -10.03 17.37
N ARG A 226 -0.51 -10.62 18.39
CA ARG A 226 -1.01 -11.86 18.98
C ARG A 226 -2.33 -11.66 19.72
N ALA A 227 -2.43 -10.61 20.52
CA ALA A 227 -3.58 -10.37 21.39
C ALA A 227 -4.81 -9.93 20.60
N ASP A 228 -4.64 -9.02 19.64
CA ASP A 228 -5.76 -8.31 19.02
C ASP A 228 -6.06 -8.79 17.59
N ALA A 229 -5.06 -9.34 16.89
CA ALA A 229 -5.19 -9.85 15.52
C ALA A 229 -5.07 -11.38 15.43
N GLY A 230 -4.74 -12.06 16.54
CA GLY A 230 -4.67 -13.52 16.60
C GLY A 230 -3.57 -14.15 15.75
N VAL A 231 -2.56 -13.37 15.36
CA VAL A 231 -1.45 -13.81 14.51
C VAL A 231 -0.11 -13.52 15.16
N ASP A 232 0.89 -14.34 14.85
CA ASP A 232 2.27 -14.01 15.20
C ASP A 232 2.84 -13.05 14.15
N GLU A 233 3.53 -11.99 14.57
CA GLU A 233 4.06 -10.98 13.64
C GLU A 233 4.97 -11.61 12.59
N ALA A 234 5.83 -12.55 13.00
CA ALA A 234 6.74 -13.26 12.10
C ALA A 234 6.01 -14.07 11.02
N SER A 235 4.77 -14.50 11.28
CA SER A 235 3.95 -15.20 10.28
C SER A 235 3.38 -14.30 9.18
N LEU A 236 3.44 -12.98 9.38
CA LEU A 236 3.04 -12.01 8.36
C LEU A 236 4.12 -11.84 7.29
N GLU A 237 5.38 -12.13 7.59
CA GLU A 237 6.47 -12.08 6.62
C GLU A 237 6.22 -13.04 5.46
N LEU A 238 6.40 -12.54 4.23
CA LEU A 238 6.25 -13.39 3.06
C LEU A 238 7.51 -14.23 2.89
N ASP A 239 7.32 -15.52 2.61
CA ASP A 239 8.42 -16.40 2.22
C ASP A 239 9.18 -15.79 1.02
N PRO A 240 10.51 -15.64 1.08
CA PRO A 240 11.31 -15.19 -0.05
C PRO A 240 11.02 -15.93 -1.36
N ALA A 241 10.72 -17.24 -1.29
CA ALA A 241 10.34 -18.03 -2.46
C ALA A 241 9.02 -17.54 -3.08
N VAL A 242 8.03 -17.15 -2.26
CA VAL A 242 6.76 -16.59 -2.72
C VAL A 242 6.96 -15.26 -3.44
N LEU A 243 7.86 -14.41 -2.92
CA LEU A 243 8.24 -13.14 -3.55
C LEU A 243 8.97 -13.37 -4.87
N ASP A 244 9.91 -14.30 -4.94
CA ASP A 244 10.65 -14.60 -6.16
C ASP A 244 9.75 -15.20 -7.25
N GLU A 245 8.87 -16.12 -6.90
CA GLU A 245 7.82 -16.62 -7.81
C GLU A 245 6.93 -15.48 -8.31
N ALA A 246 6.51 -14.56 -7.43
CA ALA A 246 5.69 -13.41 -7.82
C ALA A 246 6.45 -12.46 -8.76
N ARG A 247 7.76 -12.25 -8.54
CA ARG A 247 8.61 -11.44 -9.44
C ARG A 247 8.68 -12.06 -10.83
N VAL A 248 8.87 -13.37 -10.92
CA VAL A 248 8.92 -14.10 -12.19
C VAL A 248 7.57 -14.08 -12.91
N ALA A 249 6.47 -14.26 -12.17
CA ALA A 249 5.13 -14.35 -12.76
C ALA A 249 4.56 -12.98 -13.19
N LEU A 250 4.83 -11.92 -12.43
CA LEU A 250 4.14 -10.63 -12.58
C LEU A 250 4.97 -9.56 -13.27
N VAL A 251 6.30 -9.65 -13.24
CA VAL A 251 7.18 -8.66 -13.86
C VAL A 251 7.57 -9.13 -15.26
N PRO A 252 7.07 -8.50 -16.34
CA PRO A 252 7.45 -8.89 -17.68
C PRO A 252 8.97 -8.71 -17.90
N PRO A 253 9.63 -9.61 -18.64
CA PRO A 253 11.06 -9.50 -18.91
C PRO A 253 11.34 -8.17 -19.64
N LYS A 254 12.38 -7.46 -19.22
CA LYS A 254 12.80 -6.22 -19.89
C LYS A 254 13.05 -6.51 -21.37
N PRO A 255 12.48 -5.71 -22.30
CA PRO A 255 12.79 -5.88 -23.71
C PRO A 255 14.29 -5.76 -23.93
N ALA A 256 14.85 -6.63 -24.78
CA ALA A 256 16.27 -6.60 -25.12
C ALA A 256 16.66 -5.18 -25.60
N PRO A 257 17.82 -4.65 -25.17
CA PRO A 257 18.25 -3.32 -25.58
C PRO A 257 18.32 -3.27 -27.11
N LYS A 258 17.64 -2.28 -27.71
CA LYS A 258 17.68 -2.06 -29.16
C LYS A 258 19.14 -1.84 -29.57
N VAL A 259 19.69 -2.79 -30.35
CA VAL A 259 21.01 -2.65 -30.97
C VAL A 259 20.98 -1.38 -31.81
N LYS A 260 21.76 -0.37 -31.42
CA LYS A 260 21.98 0.82 -32.25
C LYS A 260 22.68 0.35 -33.52
N THR A 261 21.92 0.13 -34.60
CA THR A 261 22.49 -0.01 -35.93
C THR A 261 23.16 1.30 -36.28
N GLY A 262 24.48 1.34 -36.12
CA GLY A 262 25.31 2.51 -36.42
C GLY A 262 25.13 2.92 -37.88
N GLY A 263 24.53 4.09 -38.10
CA GLY A 263 24.47 4.72 -39.40
C GLY A 263 25.87 5.10 -39.87
N LYS A 264 26.51 4.20 -40.63
CA LYS A 264 27.57 4.59 -41.56
C LYS A 264 26.90 5.27 -42.75
N GLY A 265 27.06 6.57 -42.87
CA GLY A 265 26.60 7.28 -44.06
C GLY A 265 26.93 8.76 -44.02
N HIS A 266 28.18 9.14 -44.24
CA HIS A 266 28.51 10.42 -44.87
C HIS A 266 29.51 10.18 -46.00
N SER A 267 28.93 10.08 -47.19
CA SER A 267 29.58 10.18 -48.50
C SER A 267 30.22 11.57 -48.61
N LYS A 268 31.56 11.63 -48.68
CA LYS A 268 32.25 12.84 -49.16
C LYS A 268 32.09 12.90 -50.68
N LYS A 269 31.23 13.81 -51.14
CA LYS A 269 31.16 14.23 -52.55
C LYS A 269 32.36 15.10 -52.89
N SER A 270 33.12 14.65 -53.88
CA SER A 270 34.06 15.44 -54.67
C SER A 270 33.30 16.44 -55.55
N ARG A 271 33.79 17.68 -55.64
CA ARG A 271 33.65 18.63 -56.77
C ARG A 271 34.69 19.75 -56.51
N LYS A 272 35.75 19.75 -57.30
CA LYS A 272 36.00 20.63 -58.47
C LYS A 272 36.39 22.03 -58.05
#